data_AF-A0A7X9A7G8-F1
#
_entry.id   AF-A0A7X9A7G8-F1
#
_cell.length_a   1.000
_cell.length_b   1.000
_cell.length_c   1.000
_cell.angle_alpha   90.00
_cell.angle_beta   90.00
_cell.angle_gamma   90.00
#
_symmetry.space_group_name_H-M   'P 1'
#
loop_
_entity.id
_entity.type
_entity.pdbx_description
1 polymer ?
#
loop_
_entity_poly.entity_id
_entity_poly.type
_entity_poly.pdbx_seq_one_letter_code
_entity_poly.pdbx_strand_id
1 'polypeptide(L)'
;MLKVKNLTQAEIEENYVKLRDRMNELSFGYCPTESGIEFVLLKRFFTPEDVAYWLEMETDTYFTAQQYAEITDLSIEKASEVLEDMSHRGLLFRVRRGGRAEYHVVPIAHGVYEFNLNHLDEKEWTMALAGHFGQGMLQQVYDVNI
;
A
#
# COMPACT_ATOMS: atom_id res chain seq x y z
N MET A 1 8.22 12.96 -13.88
CA MET A 1 8.85 11.72 -14.38
C MET A 1 9.39 10.91 -13.21
N LEU A 2 8.75 9.79 -12.92
CA LEU A 2 9.10 8.88 -11.84
C LEU A 2 10.52 8.31 -12.03
N LYS A 3 11.48 8.74 -11.20
CA LYS A 3 12.88 8.25 -11.22
C LYS A 3 13.05 7.02 -10.34
N VAL A 4 12.14 6.06 -10.43
CA VAL A 4 12.03 4.93 -9.49
C VAL A 4 13.32 4.11 -9.38
N LYS A 5 14.09 4.02 -10.47
CA LYS A 5 15.32 3.22 -10.56
C LYS A 5 16.59 3.88 -9.98
N ASN A 6 16.51 5.14 -9.55
CA ASN A 6 17.69 5.92 -9.12
C ASN A 6 17.55 6.49 -7.70
N LEU A 7 16.63 5.96 -6.89
CA LEU A 7 16.47 6.41 -5.51
C LEU A 7 17.65 5.96 -4.65
N THR A 8 18.18 6.88 -3.86
CA THR A 8 19.12 6.59 -2.78
C THR A 8 18.42 5.83 -1.65
N GLN A 9 19.19 5.16 -0.79
CA GLN A 9 18.61 4.48 0.37
C GLN A 9 17.82 5.44 1.29
N ALA A 10 18.29 6.68 1.44
CA ALA A 10 17.60 7.68 2.25
C ALA A 10 16.24 8.06 1.65
N GLU A 11 16.15 8.25 0.34
CA GLU A 11 14.89 8.55 -0.36
C GLU A 11 13.93 7.35 -0.30
N ILE A 12 14.45 6.11 -0.36
CA ILE A 12 13.63 4.90 -0.19
C ILE A 12 12.97 4.90 1.19
N GLU A 13 13.75 5.09 2.26
CA GLU A 13 13.22 5.11 3.62
C GLU A 13 12.22 6.26 3.83
N GLU A 14 12.50 7.45 3.29
CA GLU A 14 11.56 8.58 3.32
C GLU A 14 10.24 8.26 2.60
N ASN A 15 10.29 7.55 1.47
CA ASN A 15 9.09 7.15 0.74
C ASN A 15 8.26 6.12 1.52
N TYR A 16 8.87 5.20 2.27
CA TYR A 16 8.13 4.31 3.17
C TYR A 16 7.44 5.08 4.30
N VAL A 17 8.08 6.10 4.85
CA VAL A 17 7.48 7.00 5.85
C VAL A 17 6.25 7.70 5.25
N LYS A 18 6.37 8.25 4.04
CA LYS A 18 5.24 8.87 3.32
C LYS A 18 4.11 7.87 3.05
N LEU A 19 4.45 6.64 2.64
CA LEU A 19 3.45 5.59 2.41
C LEU A 19 2.69 5.27 3.68
N ARG A 20 3.40 5.08 4.80
CA ARG A 20 2.79 4.85 6.11
C ARG A 20 1.83 5.98 6.46
N ASP A 21 2.26 7.23 6.32
CA ASP A 21 1.45 8.40 6.71
C ASP A 21 0.20 8.53 5.83
N ARG A 22 0.35 8.36 4.51
CA ARG A 22 -0.78 8.35 3.58
C ARG A 22 -1.75 7.20 3.84
N MET A 23 -1.24 5.99 4.12
CA MET A 23 -2.11 4.87 4.53
C MET A 23 -2.79 5.15 5.87
N ASN A 24 -2.16 5.92 6.75
CA ASN A 24 -2.74 6.30 8.04
C ASN A 24 -3.89 7.31 7.93
N GLU A 25 -4.02 7.98 6.79
CA GLU A 25 -5.15 8.86 6.49
C GLU A 25 -6.35 8.11 5.91
N LEU A 26 -6.18 6.85 5.51
CA LEU A 26 -7.24 6.04 4.90
C LEU A 26 -8.06 5.30 5.98
N SER A 27 -9.39 5.39 5.89
CA SER A 27 -10.31 4.65 6.75
C SER A 27 -10.01 4.86 8.24
N PHE A 28 -9.84 3.79 9.03
CA PHE A 28 -9.48 3.85 10.45
C PHE A 28 -7.98 4.07 10.72
N GLY A 29 -7.21 4.32 9.66
CA GLY A 29 -5.77 4.55 9.71
C GLY A 29 -4.93 3.29 9.71
N TYR A 30 -3.61 3.50 9.80
CA TYR A 30 -2.57 2.47 9.81
C TYR A 30 -1.98 2.28 11.20
N CYS A 31 -2.29 3.15 12.17
CA CYS A 31 -1.84 3.03 13.55
C CYS A 31 -0.32 2.84 13.69
N PRO A 32 0.50 3.85 13.32
CA PRO A 32 1.95 3.82 13.53
C PRO A 32 2.30 3.44 14.96
N THR A 33 3.39 2.69 15.14
CA THR A 33 3.80 2.14 16.45
C THR A 33 5.16 2.70 16.87
N GLU A 34 5.43 2.75 18.18
CA GLU A 34 6.74 3.18 18.68
C GLU A 34 7.88 2.24 18.21
N SER A 35 7.58 0.95 18.03
CA SER A 35 8.55 -0.04 17.57
C SER A 35 8.83 0.04 16.07
N GLY A 36 7.96 0.70 15.30
CA GLY A 36 8.02 0.73 13.85
C GLY A 36 7.69 -0.61 13.19
N ILE A 37 6.99 -1.53 13.87
CA ILE A 37 6.65 -2.86 13.32
C ILE A 37 5.83 -2.75 12.03
N GLU A 38 5.08 -1.66 11.85
CA GLU A 38 4.34 -1.37 10.64
C GLU A 38 5.24 -1.25 9.40
N PHE A 39 6.51 -0.85 9.55
CA PHE A 39 7.46 -0.80 8.43
C PHE A 39 7.94 -2.19 8.00
N VAL A 40 7.98 -3.16 8.92
CA VAL A 40 8.26 -4.57 8.56
C VAL A 40 7.16 -5.08 7.65
N LEU A 41 5.90 -4.74 7.98
CA LEU A 41 4.73 -5.11 7.17
C LEU A 41 4.73 -4.39 5.82
N LEU A 42 5.01 -3.07 5.79
CA LEU A 42 5.11 -2.34 4.52
C LEU A 42 6.18 -2.93 3.60
N LYS A 43 7.38 -3.21 4.12
CA LYS A 43 8.50 -3.76 3.33
C LYS A 43 8.27 -5.21 2.91
N ARG A 44 7.36 -5.93 3.57
CA ARG A 44 6.91 -7.26 3.13
C ARG A 44 6.02 -7.18 1.89
N PHE A 45 5.19 -6.15 1.79
CA PHE A 45 4.19 -6.01 0.73
C PHE A 45 4.65 -5.20 -0.47
N PHE A 46 5.30 -4.07 -0.19
CA PHE A 46 5.70 -3.10 -1.17
C PHE A 46 7.19 -3.24 -1.42
N THR A 47 7.57 -3.30 -2.69
CA THR A 47 8.93 -2.98 -3.10
C THR A 47 9.13 -1.47 -3.08
N PRO A 48 10.38 -0.95 -3.03
CA PRO A 48 10.63 0.48 -3.17
C PRO A 48 10.00 1.09 -4.43
N GLU A 49 9.89 0.30 -5.51
CA GLU A 49 9.26 0.72 -6.75
C GLU A 49 7.74 0.83 -6.61
N ASP A 50 7.10 -0.13 -5.94
CA ASP A 50 5.68 -0.05 -5.62
C ASP A 50 5.35 1.17 -4.79
N VAL A 51 6.20 1.50 -3.79
CA VAL A 51 6.00 2.69 -2.96
C VAL A 51 6.01 3.96 -3.81
N ALA A 52 6.99 4.10 -4.71
CA ALA A 52 7.10 5.26 -5.57
C ALA A 52 5.89 5.40 -6.50
N TYR A 53 5.37 4.29 -7.05
CA TYR A 53 4.16 4.31 -7.84
C TYR A 53 2.92 4.66 -7.00
N TRP A 54 2.76 4.01 -5.85
CA TRP A 54 1.60 4.20 -4.98
C TRP A 54 1.45 5.64 -4.51
N LEU A 55 2.56 6.33 -4.22
CA LEU A 55 2.55 7.72 -3.76
C LEU A 55 1.99 8.72 -4.79
N GLU A 56 1.98 8.37 -6.07
CA GLU A 56 1.39 9.20 -7.14
C GLU A 56 -0.09 8.88 -7.41
N MET A 57 -0.70 7.94 -6.69
CA MET A 57 -2.07 7.50 -6.94
C MET A 57 -3.11 8.43 -6.30
N GLU A 58 -4.21 8.61 -7.03
CA GLU A 58 -5.44 9.19 -6.49
C GLU A 58 -6.05 8.26 -5.44
N THR A 59 -6.40 8.79 -4.27
CA THR A 59 -6.84 7.96 -3.13
C THR A 59 -8.34 7.95 -2.88
N ASP A 60 -9.07 8.91 -3.45
CA ASP A 60 -10.47 9.14 -3.12
C ASP A 60 -11.44 8.63 -4.21
N THR A 61 -10.90 8.13 -5.33
CA THR A 61 -11.69 7.70 -6.48
C THR A 61 -11.05 6.55 -7.22
N TYR A 62 -11.87 5.85 -8.00
CA TYR A 62 -11.40 4.89 -8.97
C TYR A 62 -10.72 5.62 -10.13
N PHE A 63 -9.62 5.07 -10.63
CA PHE A 63 -8.88 5.61 -11.76
C PHE A 63 -8.49 4.51 -12.76
N THR A 64 -8.31 4.91 -14.01
CA THR A 64 -7.85 4.04 -15.10
C THR A 64 -6.34 4.15 -15.29
N ALA A 65 -5.75 3.18 -16.00
CA ALA A 65 -4.35 3.26 -16.41
C ALA A 65 -4.04 4.52 -17.24
N GLN A 66 -5.01 5.01 -18.02
CA GLN A 66 -4.86 6.26 -18.78
C GLN A 66 -4.74 7.47 -17.85
N GLN A 67 -5.65 7.62 -16.89
CA GLN A 67 -5.62 8.73 -15.92
C GLN A 67 -4.33 8.70 -15.09
N TYR A 68 -3.88 7.51 -14.69
CA TYR A 68 -2.62 7.36 -13.95
C TYR A 68 -1.40 7.69 -14.80
N ALA A 69 -1.39 7.31 -16.09
CA ALA A 69 -0.33 7.67 -17.02
C ALA A 69 -0.20 9.19 -17.22
N GLU A 70 -1.33 9.90 -17.26
CA GLU A 70 -1.37 11.37 -17.37
C GLU A 70 -0.71 12.07 -16.17
N ILE A 71 -0.86 11.52 -14.96
CA ILE A 71 -0.26 12.07 -13.71
C ILE A 71 1.23 11.73 -13.61
N THR A 72 1.60 10.51 -13.99
CA THR A 72 2.95 9.95 -13.74
C THR A 72 3.94 10.14 -14.88
N ASP A 73 3.47 10.59 -16.05
CA ASP A 73 4.26 10.68 -17.30
C ASP A 73 4.79 9.32 -17.75
N LEU A 74 4.04 8.25 -17.45
CA LEU A 74 4.27 6.90 -17.96
C LEU A 74 3.55 6.70 -19.29
N SER A 75 3.97 5.70 -20.07
CA SER A 75 3.10 5.21 -21.15
C SER A 75 1.89 4.48 -20.55
N ILE A 76 0.76 4.49 -21.27
CA ILE A 76 -0.46 3.80 -20.84
C ILE A 76 -0.20 2.30 -20.65
N GLU A 77 0.64 1.70 -21.51
CA GLU A 77 1.02 0.29 -21.42
C GLU A 77 1.77 0.02 -20.12
N LYS A 78 2.72 0.89 -19.75
CA LYS A 78 3.48 0.71 -18.50
C LYS A 78 2.62 0.95 -17.27
N ALA A 79 1.76 1.98 -17.29
CA ALA A 79 0.79 2.22 -16.23
C ALA A 79 -0.14 1.00 -16.06
N SER A 80 -0.63 0.43 -17.16
CA SER A 80 -1.47 -0.77 -17.09
C SER A 80 -0.73 -1.98 -16.52
N GLU A 81 0.53 -2.21 -16.89
CA GLU A 81 1.34 -3.31 -16.37
C GLU A 81 1.53 -3.20 -14.85
N VAL A 82 1.94 -2.01 -14.37
CA VAL A 82 2.18 -1.74 -12.95
C VAL A 82 0.90 -1.91 -12.14
N LEU A 83 -0.20 -1.30 -12.57
CA LEU A 83 -1.47 -1.36 -11.85
C LEU A 83 -2.06 -2.77 -11.83
N GLU A 84 -1.96 -3.51 -12.94
CA GLU A 84 -2.39 -4.91 -12.98
C GLU A 84 -1.58 -5.78 -12.01
N ASP A 85 -0.25 -5.67 -12.01
CA ASP A 85 0.63 -6.42 -11.10
C ASP A 85 0.35 -6.09 -9.62
N MET A 86 0.31 -4.81 -9.27
CA MET A 86 0.01 -4.36 -7.90
C MET A 86 -1.37 -4.85 -7.44
N SER A 87 -2.38 -4.84 -8.33
CA SER A 87 -3.70 -5.36 -8.00
C SER A 87 -3.71 -6.88 -7.79
N HIS A 88 -2.92 -7.64 -8.56
CA HIS A 88 -2.79 -9.08 -8.41
C HIS A 88 -2.11 -9.47 -7.10
N ARG A 89 -1.19 -8.65 -6.59
CA ARG A 89 -0.57 -8.80 -5.27
C ARG A 89 -1.42 -8.24 -4.12
N GLY A 90 -2.64 -7.76 -4.41
CA GLY A 90 -3.56 -7.25 -3.39
C GLY A 90 -3.16 -5.88 -2.82
N LEU A 91 -2.35 -5.10 -3.53
CA LEU A 91 -1.96 -3.75 -3.10
C LEU A 91 -2.97 -2.68 -3.55
N LEU A 92 -3.82 -3.03 -4.53
CA LEU A 92 -4.90 -2.20 -5.06
C LEU A 92 -6.16 -3.04 -5.25
N PHE A 93 -7.31 -2.40 -5.15
CA PHE A 93 -8.57 -3.00 -5.60
C PHE A 93 -8.74 -2.77 -7.10
N ARG A 94 -9.23 -3.77 -7.82
CA ARG A 94 -9.47 -3.72 -9.27
C ARG A 94 -10.89 -4.15 -9.60
N VAL A 95 -11.55 -3.36 -10.45
CA VAL A 95 -12.85 -3.70 -11.03
C VAL A 95 -12.79 -3.55 -12.55
N ARG A 96 -13.61 -4.31 -13.29
CA ARG A 96 -13.78 -4.15 -14.73
C ARG A 96 -15.14 -3.57 -15.05
N ARG A 97 -15.16 -2.39 -15.69
CA ARG A 97 -16.38 -1.68 -16.12
C ARG A 97 -16.31 -1.42 -17.63
N GLY A 98 -17.30 -1.92 -18.37
CA GLY A 98 -17.34 -1.75 -19.83
C GLY A 98 -16.09 -2.26 -20.55
N GLY A 99 -15.49 -3.35 -20.07
CA GLY A 99 -14.27 -3.94 -20.65
C GLY A 99 -12.95 -3.26 -20.26
N ARG A 100 -12.98 -2.18 -19.47
CA ARG A 100 -11.78 -1.48 -18.97
C ARG A 100 -11.53 -1.77 -17.51
N ALA A 101 -10.26 -1.91 -17.12
CA ALA A 101 -9.87 -2.01 -15.72
C ALA A 101 -9.83 -0.63 -15.07
N GLU A 102 -10.40 -0.54 -13.88
CA GLU A 102 -10.31 0.60 -12.96
C GLU A 102 -9.71 0.11 -11.63
N TYR A 103 -8.92 0.98 -11.01
CA TYR A 103 -8.16 0.69 -9.80
C TYR A 103 -8.51 1.67 -8.70
N HIS A 104 -8.37 1.25 -7.46
CA HIS A 104 -8.57 2.07 -6.27
C HIS A 104 -7.54 1.68 -5.22
N VAL A 105 -6.96 2.65 -4.53
CA VAL A 105 -6.09 2.36 -3.38
C VAL A 105 -6.89 1.69 -2.27
N VAL A 106 -6.30 0.81 -1.50
CA VAL A 106 -7.01 0.18 -0.38
C VAL A 106 -6.38 0.57 0.95
N PRO A 107 -7.18 0.69 2.02
CA PRO A 107 -6.65 0.77 3.37
C PRO A 107 -5.80 -0.47 3.67
N ILE A 108 -4.97 -0.37 4.70
CA ILE A 108 -4.10 -1.47 5.07
C ILE A 108 -4.86 -2.68 5.64
N ALA A 109 -5.73 -2.48 6.64
CA ALA A 109 -6.44 -3.57 7.31
C ALA A 109 -7.56 -4.15 6.43
N HIS A 110 -8.54 -3.31 6.06
CA HIS A 110 -9.65 -3.66 5.16
C HIS A 110 -9.26 -3.74 3.67
N GLY A 111 -8.03 -4.16 3.41
CA GLY A 111 -7.42 -4.15 2.08
C GLY A 111 -6.19 -5.02 2.05
N VAL A 112 -5.00 -4.42 2.08
CA VAL A 112 -3.73 -5.15 1.88
C VAL A 112 -3.62 -6.40 2.77
N TYR A 113 -4.01 -6.30 4.04
CA TYR A 113 -3.97 -7.44 4.98
C TYR A 113 -5.02 -8.50 4.64
N GLU A 114 -6.28 -8.10 4.49
CA GLU A 114 -7.39 -8.99 4.13
C GLU A 114 -7.14 -9.73 2.81
N PHE A 115 -6.56 -9.06 1.81
CA PHE A 115 -6.28 -9.64 0.49
C PHE A 115 -5.12 -10.63 0.52
N ASN A 116 -4.31 -10.64 1.58
CA ASN A 116 -3.13 -11.49 1.73
C ASN A 116 -3.24 -12.51 2.89
N LEU A 117 -4.45 -12.77 3.41
CA LEU A 117 -4.67 -13.74 4.51
C LEU A 117 -4.29 -15.18 4.14
N ASN A 118 -4.22 -15.51 2.85
CA ASN A 118 -3.74 -16.80 2.35
C ASN A 118 -2.24 -17.05 2.62
N HIS A 119 -1.51 -16.08 3.16
CA HIS A 119 -0.09 -16.14 3.50
C HIS A 119 0.19 -16.17 5.02
N LEU A 120 -0.82 -16.43 5.86
CA LEU A 120 -0.67 -16.45 7.33
C LEU A 120 0.27 -17.55 7.86
N ASP A 121 0.67 -18.51 7.03
CA ASP A 121 1.71 -19.49 7.37
C ASP A 121 3.13 -18.88 7.38
N GLU A 122 3.33 -17.73 6.75
CA GLU A 122 4.57 -16.96 6.80
C GLU A 122 4.77 -16.38 8.21
N LYS A 123 5.63 -17.02 9.02
CA LYS A 123 5.82 -16.65 10.44
C LYS A 123 6.21 -15.18 10.63
N GLU A 124 7.08 -14.63 9.79
CA GLU A 124 7.51 -13.23 9.91
C GLU A 124 6.33 -12.27 9.71
N TRP A 125 5.51 -12.53 8.70
CA TRP A 125 4.27 -11.82 8.43
C TRP A 125 3.29 -11.91 9.60
N THR A 126 2.99 -13.12 10.08
CA THR A 126 2.01 -13.34 11.14
C THR A 126 2.45 -12.75 12.48
N MET A 127 3.74 -12.82 12.80
CA MET A 127 4.28 -12.19 14.01
C MET A 127 4.26 -10.67 13.93
N ALA A 128 4.63 -10.09 12.79
CA ALA A 128 4.59 -8.66 12.59
C ALA A 128 3.13 -8.14 12.62
N LEU A 129 2.19 -8.86 11.99
CA LEU A 129 0.76 -8.56 12.01
C LEU A 129 0.22 -8.58 13.44
N ALA A 130 0.52 -9.63 14.21
CA ALA A 130 0.11 -9.71 15.62
C ALA A 130 0.69 -8.57 16.46
N GLY A 131 1.96 -8.20 16.23
CA GLY A 131 2.61 -7.07 16.88
C GLY A 131 1.95 -5.73 16.54
N HIS A 132 1.62 -5.51 15.27
CA HIS A 132 0.95 -4.30 14.80
C HIS A 132 -0.48 -4.16 15.37
N PHE A 133 -1.23 -5.25 15.42
CA PHE A 133 -2.53 -5.27 16.11
C PHE A 133 -2.37 -4.93 17.60
N GLY A 134 -1.43 -5.58 18.28
CA GLY A 134 -1.23 -5.45 19.72
C GLY A 134 -0.63 -4.13 20.19
N GLN A 135 0.11 -3.40 19.35
CA GLN A 135 0.77 -2.14 19.71
C GLN A 135 0.10 -0.90 19.08
N GLY A 136 -0.64 -1.10 17.99
CA GLY A 136 -1.25 -0.03 17.20
C GLY A 136 -2.77 -0.12 17.21
N MET A 137 -3.32 -1.03 16.40
CA MET A 137 -4.75 -1.00 16.09
C MET A 137 -5.65 -1.21 17.31
N LEU A 138 -5.30 -2.12 18.23
CA LEU A 138 -6.08 -2.34 19.44
C LEU A 138 -6.19 -1.06 20.28
N GLN A 139 -5.07 -0.38 20.51
CA GLN A 139 -5.03 0.85 21.30
C GLN A 139 -5.72 2.01 20.58
N GLN A 140 -5.40 2.23 19.31
CA GLN A 140 -5.80 3.45 18.59
C GLN A 140 -7.23 3.39 18.03
N VAL A 141 -7.72 2.19 17.65
CA VAL A 141 -9.06 2.03 17.07
C VAL A 141 -10.08 1.57 18.10
N TYR A 142 -9.67 0.71 19.05
CA TYR A 142 -10.59 0.08 20.01
C TYR A 142 -10.46 0.58 21.45
N ASP A 143 -9.53 1.53 21.72
CA ASP A 143 -9.31 2.13 23.03
C ASP A 143 -9.09 1.09 24.15
N VAL A 144 -8.38 0.00 23.84
CA VAL A 144 -8.04 -0.99 24.85
C VAL A 144 -6.80 -0.55 25.64
N ASN A 145 -6.93 -0.45 26.96
CA ASN A 145 -5.83 -0.23 27.89
C ASN A 145 -5.18 -1.57 28.25
N ILE A 146 -4.41 -2.13 27.32
CA ILE A 146 -3.64 -3.37 27.51
C ILE A 146 -2.14 -3.12 27.34
#